data_AF-A0A0C1ZM59-F1
#
_entry.id   AF-A0A0C1ZM59-F1
#
_cell.length_a   1.000
_cell.length_b   1.000
_cell.length_c   1.000
_cell.angle_alpha   90.00
_cell.angle_beta   90.00
_cell.angle_gamma   90.00
#
_symmetry.space_group_name_H-M   'P 1'
#
loop_
_entity.id
_entity.type
_entity.pdbx_description
1 polymer ?
#
loop_
_entity_poly.entity_id
_entity_poly.type
_entity_poly.pdbx_seq_one_letter_code
_entity_poly.pdbx_strand_id
1 'polypeptide(L)'
;MLFLLGCQPTDPEAKDEDEPAVPIEADDAARALAEQICGDLFSCECANSTAFVDQADCVEQKTEQVQQDLDAILESGTWNAECAGELAKTWTNWECHGPLTAQHESPYDPRACPVVKGTQGPGADCWTMGLGDTCSPGLACIDQVCIEAPTFPVPIGGVCEYQWETLPCEAGSYCAWNGGEQAICVARPQAGDPCNPNNEYLCGSSSYDLICDQSSATCIAAPGTDEPCFDGFLCGPGNYCDGGKDTTCQPRRELGQGCGADAVCPVDASCVANICTANAPAVCSLINWP
;
A
#
# COMPACT_ATOMS: atom_id res chain seq x y z
N MET A 1 29.50 10.10 2.70
CA MET A 1 28.29 10.00 1.86
C MET A 1 28.15 8.52 1.53
N LEU A 2 27.57 7.74 2.44
CA LEU A 2 27.29 6.32 2.21
C LEU A 2 26.03 6.24 1.36
N PHE A 3 26.14 5.62 0.19
CA PHE A 3 24.98 5.20 -0.60
C PHE A 3 24.28 4.07 0.16
N LEU A 4 23.01 4.28 0.52
CA LEU A 4 22.13 3.23 1.04
C LEU A 4 21.72 2.36 -0.14
N LEU A 5 22.46 1.26 -0.35
CA LEU A 5 22.10 0.22 -1.31
C LEU A 5 21.05 -0.68 -0.64
N GLY A 6 19.84 -0.67 -1.18
CA GLY A 6 18.80 -1.65 -0.82
C GLY A 6 19.23 -3.07 -1.18
N CYS A 7 18.61 -4.06 -0.54
CA CYS A 7 18.83 -5.48 -0.82
C CYS A 7 18.69 -5.77 -2.32
N GLN A 8 19.57 -6.61 -2.87
CA GLN A 8 19.48 -7.07 -4.24
C GLN A 8 19.34 -8.59 -4.23
N PRO A 9 18.32 -9.16 -4.89
CA PRO A 9 18.15 -10.61 -4.93
C PRO A 9 19.38 -11.24 -5.61
N THR A 10 19.93 -12.29 -5.00
CA THR A 10 21.12 -13.00 -5.51
C THR A 10 20.83 -13.87 -6.74
N ASP A 11 19.55 -14.19 -6.98
CA ASP A 11 19.09 -14.91 -8.17
C ASP A 11 17.82 -14.26 -8.74
N PRO A 12 17.89 -13.55 -9.88
CA PRO A 12 16.72 -12.95 -10.52
C PRO A 12 15.79 -13.97 -11.19
N GLU A 13 16.15 -15.26 -11.22
CA GLU A 13 15.36 -16.34 -11.84
C GLU A 13 14.77 -17.33 -10.82
N ALA A 14 14.92 -17.09 -9.52
CA ALA A 14 14.21 -17.87 -8.49
C ALA A 14 12.70 -17.57 -8.62
N LYS A 15 12.03 -18.39 -9.43
CA LYS A 15 10.58 -18.49 -9.39
C LYS A 15 10.25 -19.07 -8.04
N ASP A 16 9.72 -18.24 -7.14
CA ASP A 16 8.96 -18.77 -6.01
C ASP A 16 7.84 -19.64 -6.60
N GLU A 17 8.02 -20.95 -6.49
CA GLU A 17 6.89 -21.84 -6.55
C GLU A 17 5.97 -21.39 -5.41
N ASP A 18 4.71 -21.13 -5.74
CA ASP A 18 3.72 -20.56 -4.84
C ASP A 18 3.32 -21.61 -3.78
N GLU A 19 4.28 -21.97 -2.92
CA GLU A 19 4.08 -22.93 -1.85
C GLU A 19 3.17 -22.28 -0.79
N PRO A 20 2.16 -23.01 -0.29
CA PRO A 20 1.25 -22.47 0.72
C PRO A 20 2.04 -22.11 1.98
N ALA A 21 1.66 -21.02 2.65
CA ALA A 21 2.31 -20.64 3.90
C ALA A 21 2.16 -21.74 4.95
N VAL A 22 3.24 -22.00 5.69
CA VAL A 22 3.23 -22.98 6.77
C VAL A 22 2.78 -22.27 8.05
N PRO A 23 1.74 -22.75 8.75
CA PRO A 23 1.33 -22.16 10.02
C PRO A 23 2.46 -22.16 11.05
N ILE A 24 2.60 -21.06 11.79
CA ILE A 24 3.61 -20.89 12.83
C ILE A 24 2.92 -20.84 14.18
N GLU A 25 3.12 -21.85 15.02
CA GLU A 25 2.54 -21.91 16.36
C GLU A 25 3.19 -20.89 17.30
N ALA A 26 2.44 -20.39 18.29
CA ALA A 26 2.88 -19.33 19.19
C ALA A 26 4.20 -19.66 19.90
N ASP A 27 4.35 -20.90 20.35
CA ASP A 27 5.54 -21.38 21.07
C ASP A 27 6.80 -21.43 20.19
N ASP A 28 6.63 -21.52 18.87
CA ASP A 28 7.72 -21.58 17.90
C ASP A 28 7.93 -20.24 17.16
N ALA A 29 7.03 -19.27 17.37
CA ALA A 29 6.93 -18.07 16.55
C ALA A 29 8.17 -17.19 16.57
N ALA A 30 8.75 -16.93 17.74
CA ALA A 30 9.91 -16.07 17.83
C ALA A 30 11.09 -16.58 17.00
N ARG A 31 11.32 -17.90 17.06
CA ARG A 31 12.41 -18.53 16.34
C ARG A 31 12.09 -18.68 14.86
N ALA A 32 10.87 -19.10 14.50
CA ALA A 32 10.48 -19.24 13.09
C ALA A 32 10.53 -17.91 12.34
N LEU A 33 10.03 -16.82 12.94
CA LEU A 33 10.10 -15.48 12.35
C LEU A 33 11.55 -14.97 12.28
N ALA A 34 12.38 -15.25 13.29
CA ALA A 34 13.80 -14.89 13.25
C ALA A 34 14.59 -15.68 12.20
N GLU A 35 14.34 -16.98 12.06
CA GLU A 35 14.91 -17.83 11.00
C GLU A 35 14.55 -17.29 9.62
N GLN A 36 13.31 -16.82 9.44
CA GLN A 36 12.86 -16.20 8.19
C GLN A 36 13.58 -14.87 7.91
N ILE A 37 13.49 -13.88 8.81
CA ILE A 37 14.13 -12.57 8.67
C ILE A 37 15.64 -12.71 8.40
N CYS A 38 16.32 -13.59 9.14
CA CYS A 38 17.76 -13.78 8.96
C CYS A 38 18.10 -14.59 7.71
N GLY A 39 17.22 -15.51 7.28
CA GLY A 39 17.35 -16.16 5.97
C GLY A 39 17.31 -15.15 4.83
N ASP A 40 16.37 -14.22 4.89
CA ASP A 40 16.12 -13.22 3.86
C ASP A 40 17.23 -12.15 3.82
N LEU A 41 17.66 -11.65 4.98
CA LEU A 41 18.80 -10.73 5.09
C LEU A 41 20.09 -11.27 4.45
N PHE A 42 20.35 -12.58 4.59
CA PHE A 42 21.55 -13.23 4.07
C PHE A 42 21.38 -13.70 2.61
N SER A 43 20.19 -14.15 2.21
CA SER A 43 19.91 -14.58 0.84
C SER A 43 19.83 -13.40 -0.14
N CYS A 44 19.42 -12.22 0.33
CA CYS A 44 19.21 -11.03 -0.49
C CYS A 44 20.33 -9.97 -0.35
N GLU A 45 21.50 -10.40 0.14
CA GLU A 45 22.73 -9.60 0.32
C GLU A 45 22.47 -8.20 0.90
N CYS A 46 21.54 -8.11 1.86
CA CYS A 46 21.15 -6.84 2.45
C CYS A 46 22.36 -6.19 3.14
N ALA A 47 22.54 -4.86 3.02
CA ALA A 47 23.64 -4.13 3.64
C ALA A 47 23.71 -4.30 5.18
N ASN A 48 22.56 -4.61 5.80
CA ASN A 48 22.42 -4.88 7.23
C ASN A 48 22.97 -6.25 7.67
N SER A 49 23.24 -7.19 6.76
CA SER A 49 23.90 -8.47 7.09
C SER A 49 25.26 -8.27 7.74
N THR A 50 25.93 -7.15 7.46
CA THR A 50 27.23 -6.78 8.07
C THR A 50 27.17 -6.47 9.56
N ALA A 51 25.97 -6.33 10.14
CA ALA A 51 25.77 -6.18 11.58
C ALA A 51 25.87 -7.51 12.34
N PHE A 52 25.81 -8.65 11.63
CA PHE A 52 25.83 -10.00 12.20
C PHE A 52 27.08 -10.76 11.76
N VAL A 53 27.55 -11.69 12.61
CA VAL A 53 28.73 -12.52 12.31
C VAL A 53 28.42 -13.54 11.22
N ASP A 54 27.27 -14.19 11.33
CA ASP A 54 26.69 -15.12 10.38
C ASP A 54 25.17 -15.21 10.57
N GLN A 55 24.50 -16.04 9.76
CA GLN A 55 23.05 -16.21 9.84
C GLN A 55 22.61 -16.79 11.20
N ALA A 56 23.41 -17.65 11.83
CA ALA A 56 23.04 -18.24 13.12
C ALA A 56 23.10 -17.20 14.25
N ASP A 57 24.11 -16.32 14.24
CA ASP A 57 24.22 -15.16 15.14
C ASP A 57 23.03 -14.19 14.96
N CYS A 58 22.60 -13.97 13.72
CA CYS A 58 21.39 -13.19 13.44
C CYS A 58 20.14 -13.84 14.08
N VAL A 59 19.92 -15.14 13.85
CA VAL A 59 18.73 -15.84 14.36
C VAL A 59 18.68 -15.80 15.88
N GLU A 60 19.81 -16.02 16.56
CA GLU A 60 19.86 -15.99 18.03
C GLU A 60 19.45 -14.60 18.57
N GLN A 61 20.05 -13.53 18.04
CA GLN A 61 19.76 -12.16 18.49
C GLN A 61 18.31 -11.74 18.14
N LYS A 62 17.82 -12.14 16.96
CA LYS A 62 16.46 -11.81 16.53
C LYS A 62 15.39 -12.62 17.25
N THR A 63 15.68 -13.87 17.61
CA THR A 63 14.74 -14.69 18.38
C THR A 63 14.44 -14.05 19.73
N GLU A 64 15.47 -13.56 20.44
CA GLU A 64 15.26 -12.89 21.73
C GLU A 64 14.43 -11.60 21.59
N GLN A 65 14.72 -10.80 20.55
CA GLN A 65 13.96 -9.58 20.27
C GLN A 65 12.49 -9.90 19.96
N VAL A 66 12.24 -10.79 19.01
CA VAL A 66 10.87 -11.16 18.60
C VAL A 66 10.11 -11.81 19.76
N GLN A 67 10.76 -12.61 20.60
CA GLN A 67 10.11 -13.21 21.77
C GLN A 67 9.62 -12.15 22.76
N GLN A 68 10.41 -11.11 23.03
CA GLN A 68 10.01 -10.02 23.94
C GLN A 68 8.76 -9.28 23.43
N ASP A 69 8.72 -9.03 22.11
CA ASP A 69 7.59 -8.35 21.48
C ASP A 69 6.34 -9.25 21.48
N LEU A 70 6.51 -10.54 21.20
CA LEU A 70 5.43 -11.53 21.24
C LEU A 70 4.86 -11.73 22.65
N ASP A 71 5.71 -11.84 23.68
CA ASP A 71 5.28 -12.01 25.07
C ASP A 71 4.40 -10.85 25.53
N ALA A 72 4.82 -9.61 25.25
CA ALA A 72 4.06 -8.41 25.61
C ALA A 72 2.67 -8.39 24.94
N ILE A 73 2.57 -8.93 23.73
CA ILE A 73 1.34 -8.95 22.94
C ILE A 73 0.43 -10.12 23.34
N LEU A 74 1.00 -11.29 23.66
CA LEU A 74 0.27 -12.52 23.97
C LEU A 74 -0.25 -12.60 25.41
N GLU A 75 0.28 -11.80 26.34
CA GLU A 75 -0.23 -11.74 27.73
C GLU A 75 -1.75 -11.45 27.82
N SER A 76 -2.33 -10.82 26.80
CA SER A 76 -3.75 -10.43 26.79
C SER A 76 -4.49 -10.75 25.49
N GLY A 77 -3.89 -11.54 24.62
CA GLY A 77 -4.40 -11.81 23.27
C GLY A 77 -4.49 -13.28 22.86
N THR A 78 -5.01 -13.51 21.67
CA THR A 78 -5.10 -14.80 20.99
C THR A 78 -4.22 -14.79 19.75
N TRP A 79 -3.40 -15.84 19.61
CA TRP A 79 -2.53 -16.07 18.47
C TRP A 79 -3.28 -16.71 17.30
N ASN A 80 -2.93 -16.31 16.07
CA ASN A 80 -3.36 -16.95 14.84
C ASN A 80 -2.14 -17.51 14.06
N ALA A 81 -1.96 -18.83 14.14
CA ALA A 81 -0.83 -19.51 13.52
C ALA A 81 -0.84 -19.46 11.99
N GLU A 82 -2.02 -19.46 11.36
CA GLU A 82 -2.15 -19.37 9.91
C GLU A 82 -1.68 -18.01 9.42
N CYS A 83 -2.13 -16.93 10.07
CA CYS A 83 -1.70 -15.57 9.72
C CYS A 83 -0.21 -15.33 9.99
N ALA A 84 0.36 -15.94 11.03
CA ALA A 84 1.79 -15.86 11.29
C ALA A 84 2.61 -16.48 10.16
N GLY A 85 2.15 -17.60 9.59
CA GLY A 85 2.75 -18.22 8.41
C GLY A 85 2.69 -17.31 7.18
N GLU A 86 1.51 -16.74 6.90
CA GLU A 86 1.31 -15.83 5.76
C GLU A 86 2.16 -14.55 5.86
N LEU A 87 2.32 -14.01 7.08
CA LEU A 87 3.22 -12.90 7.35
C LEU A 87 4.68 -13.28 7.08
N ALA A 88 5.12 -14.46 7.56
CA ALA A 88 6.49 -14.92 7.35
C ALA A 88 6.81 -15.09 5.85
N LYS A 89 5.93 -15.73 5.08
CA LYS A 89 6.06 -15.85 3.61
C LYS A 89 6.12 -14.48 2.93
N THR A 90 5.38 -13.50 3.45
CA THR A 90 5.38 -12.14 2.92
C THR A 90 6.69 -11.40 3.18
N TRP A 91 7.32 -11.57 4.35
CA TRP A 91 8.59 -10.93 4.66
C TRP A 91 9.72 -11.35 3.73
N THR A 92 9.75 -12.61 3.31
CA THR A 92 10.63 -13.13 2.25
C THR A 92 10.56 -12.27 0.99
N ASN A 93 9.34 -11.98 0.54
CA ASN A 93 9.11 -11.17 -0.65
C ASN A 93 9.51 -9.70 -0.43
N TRP A 94 9.28 -9.18 0.78
CA TRP A 94 9.52 -7.78 1.14
C TRP A 94 11.00 -7.42 1.21
N GLU A 95 11.80 -8.27 1.84
CA GLU A 95 13.24 -8.01 2.01
C GLU A 95 14.00 -8.13 0.68
N CYS A 96 13.56 -9.01 -0.22
CA CYS A 96 14.27 -9.30 -1.46
C CYS A 96 13.88 -8.42 -2.66
N HIS A 97 12.63 -7.95 -2.75
CA HIS A 97 12.12 -7.17 -3.89
C HIS A 97 11.96 -5.67 -3.61
N GLY A 98 12.18 -5.23 -2.37
CA GLY A 98 12.06 -3.84 -1.94
C GLY A 98 10.60 -3.40 -1.70
N PRO A 99 10.40 -2.31 -0.93
CA PRO A 99 9.09 -1.98 -0.34
C PRO A 99 8.00 -1.65 -1.36
N LEU A 100 8.35 -1.05 -2.51
CA LEU A 100 7.37 -0.69 -3.54
C LEU A 100 6.80 -1.92 -4.25
N THR A 101 7.66 -2.87 -4.67
CA THR A 101 7.21 -4.10 -5.33
C THR A 101 6.42 -4.97 -4.36
N ALA A 102 6.92 -5.09 -3.14
CA ALA A 102 6.44 -6.08 -2.20
C ALA A 102 5.16 -5.64 -1.46
N GLN A 103 4.93 -4.35 -1.26
CA GLN A 103 3.66 -3.82 -0.74
C GLN A 103 2.53 -3.91 -1.77
N HIS A 104 2.85 -3.97 -3.07
CA HIS A 104 1.88 -4.16 -4.16
C HIS A 104 1.62 -5.65 -4.48
N GLU A 105 2.58 -6.53 -4.21
CA GLU A 105 2.49 -7.97 -4.54
C GLU A 105 2.22 -8.87 -3.33
N SER A 106 2.26 -8.35 -2.09
CA SER A 106 1.98 -9.16 -0.91
C SER A 106 0.50 -9.56 -0.82
N PRO A 107 0.21 -10.87 -0.64
CA PRO A 107 -1.14 -11.35 -0.36
C PRO A 107 -1.56 -11.12 1.10
N TYR A 108 -0.64 -10.76 2.00
CA TYR A 108 -0.92 -10.58 3.41
C TYR A 108 -1.38 -9.14 3.72
N ASP A 109 -2.59 -9.03 4.25
CA ASP A 109 -3.10 -7.80 4.87
C ASP A 109 -3.30 -8.04 6.38
N PRO A 110 -2.57 -7.36 7.28
CA PRO A 110 -2.70 -7.55 8.72
C PRO A 110 -4.10 -7.24 9.27
N ARG A 111 -4.94 -6.53 8.50
CA ARG A 111 -6.34 -6.27 8.87
C ARG A 111 -7.26 -7.45 8.51
N ALA A 112 -6.94 -8.18 7.44
CA ALA A 112 -7.67 -9.36 7.02
C ALA A 112 -7.18 -10.62 7.75
N CYS A 113 -5.88 -10.71 8.01
CA CYS A 113 -5.23 -11.82 8.69
C CYS A 113 -4.38 -11.33 9.88
N PRO A 114 -5.00 -10.86 10.97
CA PRO A 114 -4.26 -10.43 12.15
C PRO A 114 -3.61 -11.63 12.84
N VAL A 115 -2.30 -11.54 13.12
CA VAL A 115 -1.56 -12.56 13.86
C VAL A 115 -1.96 -12.58 15.33
N VAL A 116 -2.26 -11.41 15.91
CA VAL A 116 -2.74 -11.30 17.30
C VAL A 116 -4.00 -10.46 17.43
N LYS A 117 -4.94 -10.95 18.24
CA LYS A 117 -6.15 -10.23 18.66
C LYS A 117 -6.17 -10.12 20.17
N GLY A 118 -6.45 -8.95 20.72
CA GLY A 118 -6.58 -8.77 22.16
C GLY A 118 -7.93 -9.27 22.70
N THR A 119 -8.38 -8.64 23.78
CA THR A 119 -9.59 -9.02 24.55
C THR A 119 -10.56 -7.87 24.74
N GLN A 120 -10.31 -6.71 24.14
CA GLN A 120 -11.21 -5.55 24.27
C GLN A 120 -12.53 -5.80 23.54
N GLY A 121 -13.63 -5.40 24.18
CA GLY A 121 -14.98 -5.58 23.65
C GLY A 121 -15.39 -4.46 22.67
N PRO A 122 -16.56 -4.58 22.02
CA PRO A 122 -17.05 -3.57 21.09
C PRO A 122 -17.23 -2.20 21.78
N GLY A 123 -16.82 -1.13 21.10
CA GLY A 123 -16.87 0.24 21.59
C GLY A 123 -15.77 0.63 22.59
N ALA A 124 -14.85 -0.28 22.92
CA ALA A 124 -13.69 0.03 23.75
C ALA A 124 -12.59 0.71 22.94
N ASP A 125 -11.81 1.56 23.62
CA ASP A 125 -10.61 2.16 23.05
C ASP A 125 -9.57 1.08 22.74
N CYS A 126 -8.97 1.14 21.55
CA CYS A 126 -8.02 0.15 21.07
C CYS A 126 -6.81 0.78 20.39
N TRP A 127 -5.78 -0.02 20.17
CA TRP A 127 -4.63 0.35 19.36
C TRP A 127 -4.22 -0.80 18.44
N THR A 128 -3.71 -0.45 17.26
CA THR A 128 -3.07 -1.40 16.36
C THR A 128 -1.66 -1.69 16.85
N MET A 129 -1.29 -2.96 16.81
CA MET A 129 0.06 -3.45 17.03
C MET A 129 0.52 -3.96 15.66
N GLY A 130 1.80 -3.88 15.29
CA GLY A 130 2.23 -4.26 13.92
C GLY A 130 1.76 -5.66 13.45
N LEU A 131 1.44 -6.54 14.41
CA LEU A 131 0.98 -7.92 14.21
C LEU A 131 -0.54 -8.12 14.40
N GLY A 132 -1.31 -7.05 14.66
CA GLY A 132 -2.75 -7.14 14.85
C GLY A 132 -3.33 -5.99 15.67
N ASP A 133 -4.24 -6.27 16.60
CA ASP A 133 -4.84 -5.22 17.42
C ASP A 133 -5.36 -5.74 18.77
N THR A 134 -5.73 -4.83 19.67
CA THR A 134 -6.19 -5.17 21.03
C THR A 134 -7.65 -5.58 21.15
N CYS A 135 -8.40 -5.59 20.06
CA CYS A 135 -9.79 -5.98 20.04
C CYS A 135 -9.97 -7.50 20.04
N SER A 136 -11.08 -7.95 20.63
CA SER A 136 -11.47 -9.36 20.66
C SER A 136 -11.62 -9.94 19.24
N PRO A 137 -11.48 -11.27 19.06
CA PRO A 137 -11.76 -11.93 17.79
C PRO A 137 -13.13 -11.54 17.21
N GLY A 138 -13.17 -11.25 15.90
CA GLY A 138 -14.36 -10.77 15.19
C GLY A 138 -14.58 -9.25 15.23
N LEU A 139 -13.78 -8.51 16.00
CA LEU A 139 -13.72 -7.05 15.98
C LEU A 139 -12.48 -6.58 15.24
N ALA A 140 -12.40 -5.30 14.87
CA ALA A 140 -11.20 -4.65 14.33
C ALA A 140 -10.98 -3.32 15.06
N CYS A 141 -9.72 -2.96 15.27
CA CYS A 141 -9.38 -1.65 15.80
C CYS A 141 -9.39 -0.60 14.69
N ILE A 142 -10.49 0.14 14.57
CA ILE A 142 -10.67 1.15 13.54
C ILE A 142 -10.95 2.46 14.24
N ASP A 143 -10.18 3.51 13.90
CA ASP A 143 -10.32 4.82 14.55
C ASP A 143 -10.15 4.74 16.08
N GLN A 144 -9.22 3.91 16.54
CA GLN A 144 -8.95 3.65 17.97
C GLN A 144 -10.16 3.13 18.75
N VAL A 145 -11.17 2.57 18.06
CA VAL A 145 -12.33 1.92 18.69
C VAL A 145 -12.51 0.52 18.14
N CYS A 146 -12.79 -0.44 19.03
CA CYS A 146 -13.15 -1.79 18.62
C CYS A 146 -14.55 -1.82 18.01
N ILE A 147 -14.63 -2.03 16.69
CA ILE A 147 -15.90 -2.20 15.98
C ILE A 147 -15.97 -3.58 15.33
N GLU A 148 -17.15 -3.98 14.85
CA GLU A 148 -17.29 -5.23 14.08
C GLU A 148 -16.32 -5.21 12.90
N ALA A 149 -15.50 -6.25 12.77
CA ALA A 149 -14.51 -6.31 11.71
C ALA A 149 -15.23 -6.28 10.35
N PRO A 150 -14.96 -5.28 9.48
CA PRO A 150 -15.53 -5.28 8.16
C PRO A 150 -14.98 -6.48 7.38
N THR A 151 -15.78 -6.99 6.45
CA THR A 151 -15.29 -8.00 5.51
C THR A 151 -14.27 -7.35 4.57
N PHE A 152 -13.11 -7.99 4.42
CA PHE A 152 -12.07 -7.56 3.50
C PHE A 152 -11.97 -8.52 2.31
N PRO A 153 -11.84 -8.00 1.07
CA PRO A 153 -12.06 -6.60 0.71
C PRO A 153 -13.54 -6.19 0.90
N VAL A 154 -13.79 -4.91 1.12
CA VAL A 154 -15.13 -4.37 1.39
C VAL A 154 -15.98 -4.46 0.10
N PRO A 155 -17.18 -5.08 0.15
CA PRO A 155 -18.05 -5.21 -1.02
C PRO A 155 -18.64 -3.85 -1.44
N ILE A 156 -19.08 -3.72 -2.69
CA ILE A 156 -19.78 -2.52 -3.17
C ILE A 156 -20.97 -2.19 -2.25
N GLY A 157 -21.10 -0.91 -1.88
CA GLY A 157 -22.07 -0.38 -0.94
C GLY A 157 -21.64 -0.44 0.53
N GLY A 158 -20.57 -1.19 0.85
CA GLY A 158 -19.98 -1.22 2.18
C GLY A 158 -19.20 0.04 2.51
N VAL A 159 -19.15 0.41 3.79
CA VAL A 159 -18.36 1.54 4.28
C VAL A 159 -16.88 1.22 4.15
N CYS A 160 -16.16 2.09 3.45
CA CYS A 160 -14.75 1.88 3.09
C CYS A 160 -13.82 2.96 3.60
N GLU A 161 -14.34 4.01 4.22
CA GLU A 161 -13.54 5.01 4.90
C GLU A 161 -14.04 5.08 6.32
N TYR A 162 -13.14 5.05 7.30
CA TYR A 162 -13.45 5.29 8.70
C TYR A 162 -12.52 6.40 9.19
N GLN A 163 -13.09 7.58 9.39
CA GLN A 163 -12.35 8.84 9.57
C GLN A 163 -11.29 9.09 8.48
N TRP A 164 -10.04 8.69 8.73
CA TRP A 164 -8.88 8.92 7.86
C TRP A 164 -8.27 7.62 7.32
N GLU A 165 -8.89 6.47 7.64
CA GLU A 165 -8.44 5.17 7.17
C GLU A 165 -9.33 4.68 6.02
N THR A 166 -8.73 4.51 4.84
CA THR A 166 -9.38 3.91 3.68
C THR A 166 -9.13 2.41 3.64
N LEU A 167 -10.20 1.64 3.69
CA LEU A 167 -10.23 0.19 3.58
C LEU A 167 -10.23 -0.27 2.11
N PRO A 168 -9.60 -1.42 1.80
CA PRO A 168 -9.58 -1.94 0.44
C PRO A 168 -10.97 -2.41 0.00
N CYS A 169 -11.42 -1.92 -1.16
CA CYS A 169 -12.66 -2.36 -1.79
C CYS A 169 -12.44 -3.58 -2.69
N GLU A 170 -13.51 -4.33 -2.96
CA GLU A 170 -13.45 -5.52 -3.84
C GLU A 170 -12.96 -5.18 -5.26
N ALA A 171 -12.41 -6.18 -5.95
CA ALA A 171 -11.85 -5.97 -7.28
C ALA A 171 -12.89 -5.34 -8.24
N GLY A 172 -12.47 -4.31 -8.98
CA GLY A 172 -13.36 -3.55 -9.86
C GLY A 172 -14.17 -2.45 -9.16
N SER A 173 -13.93 -2.21 -7.87
CA SER A 173 -14.51 -1.10 -7.10
C SER A 173 -13.43 -0.18 -6.49
N TYR A 174 -13.86 0.92 -5.88
CA TYR A 174 -13.00 1.88 -5.18
C TYR A 174 -13.78 2.64 -4.11
N CYS A 175 -13.07 3.19 -3.12
CA CYS A 175 -13.70 3.95 -2.04
C CYS A 175 -14.03 5.37 -2.50
N ALA A 176 -15.31 5.77 -2.43
CA ALA A 176 -15.76 7.07 -2.91
C ALA A 176 -16.86 7.68 -2.04
N TRP A 177 -16.86 9.01 -2.03
CA TRP A 177 -17.93 9.83 -1.45
C TRP A 177 -19.08 9.97 -2.43
N ASN A 178 -20.13 9.16 -2.28
CA ASN A 178 -21.31 9.18 -3.17
C ASN A 178 -22.46 10.04 -2.60
N GLY A 179 -22.15 11.30 -2.26
CA GLY A 179 -23.14 12.27 -1.76
C GLY A 179 -23.71 12.01 -0.36
N GLY A 180 -23.23 10.99 0.36
CA GLY A 180 -23.56 10.71 1.76
C GLY A 180 -22.53 11.28 2.76
N GLU A 181 -22.79 11.05 4.05
CA GLU A 181 -21.88 11.41 5.16
C GLU A 181 -20.72 10.41 5.34
N GLN A 182 -20.70 9.32 4.57
CA GLN A 182 -19.70 8.26 4.65
C GLN A 182 -19.25 7.84 3.25
N ALA A 183 -17.94 7.61 3.07
CA ALA A 183 -17.45 6.98 1.85
C ALA A 183 -17.78 5.48 1.83
N ILE A 184 -18.20 4.99 0.66
CA ILE A 184 -18.55 3.59 0.43
C ILE A 184 -17.82 3.05 -0.79
N CYS A 185 -17.63 1.74 -0.85
CA CYS A 185 -17.11 1.11 -2.06
C CYS A 185 -18.13 1.25 -3.18
N VAL A 186 -17.72 1.83 -4.30
CA VAL A 186 -18.55 1.96 -5.50
C VAL A 186 -17.84 1.32 -6.68
N ALA A 187 -18.61 0.84 -7.66
CA ALA A 187 -18.05 0.30 -8.88
C ALA A 187 -17.14 1.33 -9.56
N ARG A 188 -16.02 0.87 -10.12
CA ARG A 188 -15.16 1.72 -10.93
C ARG A 188 -15.95 2.21 -12.15
N PRO A 189 -15.95 3.52 -12.43
CA PRO A 189 -16.65 4.04 -13.58
C PRO A 189 -16.03 3.51 -14.88
N GLN A 190 -16.86 3.40 -15.89
CA GLN A 190 -16.52 3.00 -17.25
C GLN A 190 -16.95 4.08 -18.24
N ALA A 191 -16.34 4.07 -19.42
CA ALA A 191 -16.80 4.94 -20.49
C ALA A 191 -18.27 4.63 -20.83
N GLY A 192 -19.10 5.66 -20.89
CA GLY A 192 -20.55 5.58 -21.08
C GLY A 192 -21.37 5.62 -19.79
N ASP A 193 -20.74 5.49 -18.61
CA ASP A 193 -21.46 5.65 -17.34
C ASP A 193 -21.97 7.09 -17.18
N PRO A 194 -23.15 7.28 -16.54
CA PRO A 194 -23.65 8.62 -16.29
C PRO A 194 -22.78 9.36 -15.27
N CYS A 195 -22.63 10.67 -15.45
CA CYS A 195 -21.92 11.55 -14.53
C CYS A 195 -22.64 12.89 -14.40
N ASN A 196 -22.36 13.65 -13.34
CA ASN A 196 -22.96 14.96 -13.13
C ASN A 196 -21.97 16.09 -13.44
N PRO A 197 -21.99 16.68 -14.65
CA PRO A 197 -21.00 17.68 -15.05
C PRO A 197 -21.04 18.98 -14.23
N ASN A 198 -22.09 19.20 -13.43
CA ASN A 198 -22.16 20.37 -12.53
C ASN A 198 -21.37 20.17 -11.23
N ASN A 199 -21.10 18.92 -10.85
CA ASN A 199 -20.44 18.57 -9.59
C ASN A 199 -19.19 17.70 -9.77
N GLU A 200 -19.02 17.09 -10.95
CA GLU A 200 -17.98 16.09 -11.24
C GLU A 200 -17.25 16.48 -12.53
N TYR A 201 -15.95 16.78 -12.41
CA TYR A 201 -15.07 16.98 -13.57
C TYR A 201 -14.45 15.65 -14.05
N LEU A 202 -14.20 14.74 -13.11
CA LEU A 202 -13.65 13.43 -13.34
C LEU A 202 -14.70 12.37 -12.99
N CYS A 203 -14.74 11.32 -13.78
CA CYS A 203 -15.50 10.13 -13.44
C CYS A 203 -14.63 9.25 -12.54
N GLY A 204 -14.73 9.49 -11.24
CA GLY A 204 -13.96 8.79 -10.21
C GLY A 204 -12.52 9.32 -10.04
N SER A 205 -11.63 8.44 -9.59
CA SER A 205 -10.21 8.76 -9.40
C SER A 205 -9.55 9.17 -10.72
N SER A 206 -8.57 10.07 -10.66
CA SER A 206 -7.76 10.50 -11.80
C SER A 206 -6.99 9.34 -12.47
N SER A 207 -6.81 8.22 -11.77
CA SER A 207 -6.18 7.00 -12.28
C SER A 207 -7.06 6.16 -13.22
N TYR A 208 -8.34 6.51 -13.40
CA TYR A 208 -9.26 5.78 -14.27
C TYR A 208 -9.42 6.42 -15.65
N ASP A 209 -8.81 7.59 -15.86
CA ASP A 209 -8.70 8.23 -17.16
C ASP A 209 -10.06 8.54 -17.78
N LEU A 210 -11.04 8.84 -16.93
CA LEU A 210 -12.39 9.19 -17.35
C LEU A 210 -12.75 10.59 -16.89
N ILE A 211 -13.22 11.40 -17.83
CA ILE A 211 -13.75 12.74 -17.60
C ILE A 211 -15.26 12.75 -17.79
N CYS A 212 -15.95 13.65 -17.09
CA CYS A 212 -17.38 13.82 -17.29
C CYS A 212 -17.64 14.76 -18.48
N ASP A 213 -18.12 14.23 -19.60
CA ASP A 213 -18.47 15.07 -20.75
C ASP A 213 -19.71 15.91 -20.44
N GLN A 214 -19.57 17.23 -20.49
CA GLN A 214 -20.65 18.17 -20.18
C GLN A 214 -21.82 18.07 -21.17
N SER A 215 -21.57 17.65 -22.41
CA SER A 215 -22.60 17.63 -23.45
C SER A 215 -23.54 16.44 -23.34
N SER A 216 -23.00 15.28 -22.97
CA SER A 216 -23.72 14.01 -22.86
C SER A 216 -24.05 13.62 -21.42
N ALA A 217 -23.42 14.26 -20.43
CA ALA A 217 -23.46 13.85 -19.02
C ALA A 217 -23.05 12.38 -18.84
N THR A 218 -22.03 11.96 -19.59
CA THR A 218 -21.45 10.62 -19.50
C THR A 218 -19.94 10.65 -19.39
N CYS A 219 -19.39 9.61 -18.78
CA CYS A 219 -17.97 9.39 -18.65
C CYS A 219 -17.36 9.03 -20.00
N ILE A 220 -16.33 9.75 -20.41
CA ILE A 220 -15.56 9.46 -21.63
C ILE A 220 -14.07 9.38 -21.29
N ALA A 221 -13.30 8.74 -22.15
CA ALA A 221 -11.85 8.70 -22.00
C ALA A 221 -11.27 10.12 -21.97
N ALA A 222 -10.35 10.34 -21.04
CA ALA A 222 -9.59 11.58 -20.95
C ALA A 222 -8.70 11.73 -22.21
N PRO A 223 -8.48 12.97 -22.69
CA PRO A 223 -7.72 13.17 -23.91
C PRO A 223 -6.29 12.65 -23.81
N GLY A 224 -5.87 11.87 -24.80
CA GLY A 224 -4.53 11.33 -24.94
C GLY A 224 -3.56 12.31 -25.61
N THR A 225 -2.34 11.85 -25.87
CA THR A 225 -1.32 12.65 -26.56
C THR A 225 -1.82 13.20 -27.90
N ASP A 226 -1.52 14.47 -28.17
CA ASP A 226 -1.92 15.23 -29.36
C ASP A 226 -3.43 15.51 -29.49
N GLU A 227 -4.25 15.08 -28.53
CA GLU A 227 -5.66 15.46 -28.47
C GLU A 227 -5.83 16.82 -27.75
N PRO A 228 -6.89 17.59 -28.07
CA PRO A 228 -7.18 18.84 -27.36
C PRO A 228 -7.41 18.58 -25.87
N CYS A 229 -6.85 19.45 -25.02
CA CYS A 229 -7.08 19.36 -23.58
C CYS A 229 -8.56 19.52 -23.27
N PHE A 230 -9.07 18.68 -22.37
CA PHE A 230 -10.41 18.83 -21.85
C PHE A 230 -10.50 20.12 -21.03
N ASP A 231 -11.47 20.95 -21.39
CA ASP A 231 -11.67 22.31 -20.86
C ASP A 231 -10.41 23.20 -20.86
N GLY A 232 -9.45 22.91 -21.74
CA GLY A 232 -8.23 23.68 -21.89
C GLY A 232 -7.14 23.44 -20.84
N PHE A 233 -7.28 22.46 -19.94
CA PHE A 233 -6.25 22.17 -18.93
C PHE A 233 -6.11 20.70 -18.50
N LEU A 234 -7.05 19.81 -18.85
CA LEU A 234 -7.04 18.41 -18.42
C LEU A 234 -6.64 17.44 -19.55
N CYS A 235 -5.86 16.43 -19.19
CA CYS A 235 -5.40 15.34 -20.05
C CYS A 235 -5.44 14.02 -19.27
N GLY A 236 -5.42 12.90 -19.98
CA GLY A 236 -5.22 11.58 -19.38
C GLY A 236 -3.86 11.47 -18.65
N PRO A 237 -3.66 10.44 -17.83
CA PRO A 237 -2.44 10.23 -17.07
C PRO A 237 -1.24 10.10 -17.99
N GLY A 238 -0.06 10.40 -17.46
CA GLY A 238 1.17 10.46 -18.24
C GLY A 238 1.24 11.67 -19.19
N ASN A 239 0.17 12.46 -19.34
CA ASN A 239 0.16 13.69 -20.13
C ASN A 239 -0.01 14.93 -19.24
N TYR A 240 0.35 16.09 -19.80
CA TYR A 240 0.05 17.41 -19.28
C TYR A 240 -0.56 18.26 -20.40
N CYS A 241 -1.38 19.25 -20.04
CA CYS A 241 -1.89 20.19 -21.02
C CYS A 241 -0.85 21.27 -21.31
N ASP A 242 -0.37 21.35 -22.55
CA ASP A 242 0.48 22.44 -22.99
C ASP A 242 -0.40 23.67 -23.25
N GLY A 243 -0.46 24.57 -22.26
CA GLY A 243 -1.17 25.86 -22.30
C GLY A 243 -0.62 26.88 -23.30
N GLY A 244 0.25 26.45 -24.22
CA GLY A 244 0.70 27.22 -25.38
C GLY A 244 -0.40 27.43 -26.43
N LYS A 245 -0.01 27.51 -27.70
CA LYS A 245 -0.89 27.99 -28.78
C LYS A 245 -2.01 27.01 -29.17
N ASP A 246 -1.80 25.71 -28.96
CA ASP A 246 -2.68 24.68 -29.51
C ASP A 246 -3.48 23.91 -28.43
N THR A 247 -3.23 24.17 -27.13
CA THR A 247 -3.94 23.54 -25.99
C THR A 247 -4.14 22.04 -26.19
N THR A 248 -3.05 21.33 -26.48
CA THR A 248 -3.05 19.88 -26.69
C THR A 248 -2.36 19.17 -25.55
N CYS A 249 -2.77 17.92 -25.34
CA CYS A 249 -2.16 17.03 -24.37
C CYS A 249 -0.80 16.55 -24.88
N GLN A 250 0.23 16.77 -24.08
CA GLN A 250 1.60 16.40 -24.38
C GLN A 250 2.10 15.40 -23.34
N PRO A 251 2.98 14.45 -23.71
CA PRO A 251 3.55 13.53 -22.74
C PRO A 251 4.33 14.30 -21.68
N ARG A 252 4.21 13.89 -20.41
CA ARG A 252 5.02 14.44 -19.32
C ARG A 252 6.51 14.28 -19.65
N ARG A 253 7.29 15.28 -19.23
CA ARG A 253 8.74 15.31 -19.44
C ARG A 253 9.41 14.22 -18.62
N GLU A 254 10.61 13.83 -19.03
CA GLU A 254 11.42 12.88 -18.26
C GLU A 254 12.22 13.60 -17.16
N LEU A 255 12.75 12.83 -16.22
CA LEU A 255 13.71 13.33 -15.23
C LEU A 255 14.91 14.01 -15.91
N GLY A 256 15.36 15.12 -15.35
CA GLY A 256 16.46 15.92 -15.91
C GLY A 256 16.06 16.85 -17.06
N GLN A 257 14.82 16.78 -17.56
CA GLN A 257 14.32 17.71 -18.57
C GLN A 257 13.79 19.00 -17.95
N GLY A 258 13.79 20.07 -18.76
CA GLY A 258 13.30 21.37 -18.34
C GLY A 258 11.79 21.36 -18.07
N CYS A 259 11.35 22.07 -17.04
CA CYS A 259 9.95 22.18 -16.65
C CYS A 259 9.61 23.63 -16.25
N GLY A 260 8.35 24.01 -16.44
CA GLY A 260 7.80 25.28 -15.96
C GLY A 260 6.85 25.14 -14.77
N ALA A 261 6.40 23.92 -14.46
CA ALA A 261 5.52 23.57 -13.35
C ALA A 261 5.61 22.07 -13.03
N ASP A 262 5.20 21.67 -11.83
CA ASP A 262 5.23 20.26 -11.39
C ASP A 262 4.40 19.33 -12.28
N ALA A 263 3.27 19.82 -12.80
CA ALA A 263 2.38 19.05 -13.67
C ALA A 263 3.06 18.58 -14.98
N VAL A 264 4.16 19.22 -15.38
CA VAL A 264 4.94 18.87 -16.58
C VAL A 264 5.83 17.64 -16.31
N CYS A 265 6.17 17.36 -15.06
CA CYS A 265 7.07 16.29 -14.67
C CYS A 265 6.33 14.97 -14.45
N PRO A 266 7.05 13.83 -14.34
CA PRO A 266 6.48 12.54 -13.96
C PRO A 266 5.72 12.61 -12.63
N VAL A 267 4.81 11.66 -12.39
CA VAL A 267 3.92 11.66 -11.21
C VAL A 267 4.70 11.58 -9.89
N ASP A 268 5.90 11.00 -9.93
CA ASP A 268 6.86 10.81 -8.85
C ASP A 268 7.99 11.86 -8.84
N ALA A 269 7.80 13.00 -9.51
CA ALA A 269 8.80 14.05 -9.64
C ALA A 269 8.21 15.45 -9.44
N SER A 270 9.05 16.39 -9.01
CA SER A 270 8.72 17.80 -8.87
C SER A 270 9.58 18.66 -9.78
N CYS A 271 9.06 19.82 -10.18
CA CYS A 271 9.78 20.80 -10.97
C CYS A 271 10.65 21.68 -10.06
N VAL A 272 11.89 21.25 -9.82
CA VAL A 272 12.82 21.96 -8.95
C VAL A 272 13.83 22.72 -9.81
N ALA A 273 13.92 24.04 -9.60
CA ALA A 273 14.81 24.91 -10.37
C ALA A 273 14.64 24.79 -11.91
N ASN A 274 13.39 24.62 -12.36
CA ASN A 274 13.02 24.39 -13.76
C ASN A 274 13.54 23.07 -14.36
N ILE A 275 13.82 22.07 -13.52
CA ILE A 275 14.21 20.72 -13.96
C ILE A 275 13.35 19.68 -13.23
N CYS A 276 12.82 18.70 -13.96
CA CYS A 276 12.11 17.58 -13.37
C CYS A 276 13.07 16.74 -12.53
N THR A 277 12.84 16.73 -11.22
CA THR A 277 13.67 16.05 -10.24
C THR A 277 12.82 15.03 -9.51
N ALA A 278 13.30 13.80 -9.39
CA ALA A 278 12.60 12.75 -8.66
C ALA A 278 12.32 13.22 -7.23
N ASN A 279 11.12 12.93 -6.74
CA ASN A 279 10.79 13.15 -5.35
C ASN A 279 11.73 12.27 -4.50
N ALA A 280 12.26 12.81 -3.40
CA ALA A 280 13.07 12.01 -2.50
C ALA A 280 12.24 10.79 -2.05
N PRO A 281 12.81 9.56 -2.07
CA PRO A 281 12.08 8.41 -1.55
C PRO A 281 11.67 8.72 -0.11
N ALA A 282 10.41 8.42 0.22
CA ALA A 282 10.00 8.39 1.61
C ALA A 282 10.92 7.40 2.32
N VAL A 283 11.82 7.92 3.15
CA VAL A 283 12.72 7.08 3.94
C VAL A 283 11.82 6.29 4.87
N CYS A 284 11.58 5.02 4.54
CA CYS A 284 11.02 4.06 5.47
C CYS A 284 12.01 3.97 6.61
N SER A 285 11.72 4.69 7.69
CA SER A 285 12.36 4.48 8.97
C SER A 285 11.80 3.17 9.54
N LEU A 286 12.16 2.03 8.93
CA LEU A 286 11.97 0.70 9.52
C LEU A 286 12.75 0.56 10.84
N ILE A 287 13.60 1.54 11.18
CA ILE A 287 14.34 1.65 12.44
C ILE A 287 13.50 2.29 13.56
N ASN A 288 12.20 2.53 13.35
CA ASN A 288 11.27 2.78 14.45
C ASN A 288 10.15 1.74 14.41
N TRP A 289 10.51 0.48 14.67
CA TRP A 289 9.66 -0.37 15.50
C TRP A 289 9.44 0.38 16.83
N PRO A 290 8.22 0.80 17.21
CA PRO A 290 7.90 0.87 18.61
C PRO A 290 7.92 -0.52 19.24
#